data_AF-A0A9Q3FYC1-F1
#
_entry.id   AF-A0A9Q3FYC1-F1
#
_cell.length_a   1.000
_cell.length_b   1.000
_cell.length_c   1.000
_cell.angle_alpha   90.00
_cell.angle_beta   90.00
_cell.angle_gamma   90.00
#
_symmetry.space_group_name_H-M   'P 1'
#
loop_
_entity.id
_entity.type
_entity.pdbx_description
1 polymer ?
#
loop_
_entity_poly.entity_id
_entity_poly.type
_entity_poly.pdbx_seq_one_letter_code
_entity_poly.pdbx_strand_id
1 'polypeptide(L)'
;MTIFHKSGNIHKSADGLSRWALANAPENPAWAPQEEHHIEGICVTDIGTEFFNQVKESYKIDKNCHILCQLLMKDCKDLSLSLKLDEIWKKAYDEGRFHLLDRILYHRTKHKCVMDLADRTLINTILHECHDSVAAGHLSEVRTLERVKTCSWWPNWEKDVA
;
A
#
# COMPACT_ATOMS: atom_id res chain seq x y z
N MET A 1 -47.66 -6.00 11.31
CA MET A 1 -47.37 -4.67 11.85
C MET A 1 -46.40 -4.02 10.87
N THR A 2 -46.88 -3.07 10.07
CA THR A 2 -46.13 -2.55 8.92
C THR A 2 -45.81 -1.09 9.16
N ILE A 3 -44.53 -0.78 9.30
CA ILE A 3 -44.05 0.57 9.58
C ILE A 3 -44.02 1.34 8.25
N PHE A 4 -44.79 2.44 8.17
CA PHE A 4 -44.77 3.34 7.02
C PHE A 4 -43.77 4.47 7.27
N HIS A 5 -42.71 4.52 6.47
CA HIS A 5 -41.75 5.62 6.51
C HIS A 5 -42.29 6.83 5.74
N LYS A 6 -42.36 7.99 6.41
CA LYS A 6 -42.69 9.26 5.76
C LYS A 6 -41.49 9.75 4.97
N SER A 7 -41.69 10.09 3.70
CA SER A 7 -40.65 10.70 2.86
C SER A 7 -40.23 12.04 3.46
N GLY A 8 -38.93 12.22 3.69
CA GLY A 8 -38.36 13.48 4.19
C GLY A 8 -38.57 14.61 3.18
N ASN A 9 -39.13 15.73 3.63
CA ASN A 9 -39.52 16.83 2.74
C ASN A 9 -38.34 17.65 2.19
N ILE A 10 -37.14 17.43 2.73
CA ILE A 10 -35.96 18.29 2.51
C ILE A 10 -35.00 17.69 1.46
N HIS A 11 -35.01 16.36 1.25
CA HIS A 11 -34.05 15.68 0.39
C HIS A 11 -34.72 14.64 -0.53
N LYS A 12 -35.67 15.07 -1.36
CA LYS A 12 -36.32 14.19 -2.35
C LYS A 12 -35.36 13.64 -3.40
N SER A 13 -34.18 14.24 -3.56
CA SER A 13 -33.22 13.95 -4.64
C SER A 13 -31.92 13.27 -4.17
N ALA A 14 -31.74 13.04 -2.87
CA ALA A 14 -30.48 12.46 -2.35
C ALA A 14 -30.29 11.00 -2.79
N ASP A 15 -31.38 10.26 -3.01
CA ASP A 15 -31.34 8.85 -3.41
C ASP A 15 -30.92 8.65 -4.88
N GLY A 16 -31.00 9.70 -5.71
CA GLY A 16 -30.58 9.66 -7.12
C GLY A 16 -29.07 9.81 -7.31
N LEU A 17 -28.41 10.63 -6.50
CA LEU A 17 -26.97 10.90 -6.60
C LEU A 17 -26.12 9.72 -6.12
N SER A 18 -26.62 8.91 -5.19
CA SER A 18 -25.89 7.73 -4.70
C SER A 18 -25.81 6.59 -5.71
N ARG A 19 -26.75 6.53 -6.66
CA ARG A 19 -26.82 5.45 -7.65
C ARG A 19 -26.09 5.79 -8.95
N TRP A 20 -25.93 7.08 -9.24
CA TRP A 20 -25.37 7.60 -10.49
C TRP A 20 -24.39 8.72 -10.14
N ALA A 21 -23.19 8.34 -9.69
CA ALA A 21 -22.15 9.30 -9.36
C ALA A 21 -21.81 10.11 -10.63
N LEU A 22 -22.04 11.43 -10.58
CA LEU A 22 -21.60 12.35 -11.62
C LEU A 22 -20.08 12.39 -11.62
N ALA A 23 -19.49 12.70 -12.79
CA ALA A 23 -18.06 12.94 -12.90
C ALA A 23 -17.60 13.99 -11.87
N ASN A 24 -16.35 13.87 -11.40
CA ASN A 24 -15.74 14.85 -10.51
C ASN A 24 -15.33 16.11 -11.30
N ALA A 25 -16.31 16.82 -11.85
CA ALA A 25 -16.16 18.06 -12.60
C ALA A 25 -16.69 19.25 -11.78
N PRO A 26 -16.22 20.49 -12.01
CA PRO A 26 -16.60 21.67 -11.21
C PRO A 26 -18.12 21.94 -11.14
N GLU A 27 -18.87 21.42 -12.11
CA GLU A 27 -20.33 21.51 -12.19
C GLU A 27 -21.03 20.56 -11.19
N ASN A 28 -20.31 19.57 -10.65
CA ASN A 28 -20.82 18.65 -9.64
C ASN A 28 -20.80 19.33 -8.26
N PRO A 29 -21.94 19.46 -7.55
CA PRO A 29 -21.97 20.05 -6.22
C PRO A 29 -21.19 19.27 -5.16
N ALA A 30 -20.86 18.00 -5.43
CA ALA A 30 -19.97 17.18 -4.61
C ALA A 30 -18.51 17.17 -5.13
N TRP A 31 -18.16 18.08 -6.03
CA TRP A 31 -16.81 18.21 -6.55
C TRP A 31 -15.82 18.45 -5.41
N ALA A 32 -14.77 17.64 -5.40
CA ALA A 32 -13.62 17.84 -4.52
C ALA A 32 -12.36 17.88 -5.38
N PRO A 33 -11.43 18.83 -5.12
CA PRO A 33 -10.14 18.80 -5.77
C PRO A 33 -9.49 17.45 -5.47
N GLN A 34 -9.06 16.76 -6.52
CA GLN A 34 -8.34 15.50 -6.36
C GLN A 34 -6.99 15.83 -5.71
N GLU A 35 -6.79 15.37 -4.48
CA GLU A 35 -5.48 15.50 -3.84
C GLU A 35 -4.48 14.70 -4.68
N GLU A 36 -3.55 15.41 -5.33
CA GLU A 36 -2.39 14.78 -5.94
C GLU A 36 -1.56 14.15 -4.81
N HIS A 37 -1.75 12.85 -4.60
CA HIS A 37 -0.79 12.09 -3.85
C HIS A 37 0.49 12.04 -4.68
N HIS A 38 1.48 12.85 -4.32
CA HIS A 38 2.81 12.76 -4.88
C HIS A 38 3.36 11.39 -4.51
N ILE A 39 3.32 10.47 -5.47
CA ILE A 39 4.04 9.21 -5.37
C ILE A 39 5.51 9.62 -5.51
N GLU A 40 6.20 9.81 -4.37
CA GLU A 40 7.66 9.83 -4.31
C GLU A 40 8.15 8.41 -4.58
N GLY A 41 7.86 7.91 -5.78
CA GLY A 41 8.47 6.71 -6.30
C GLY A 41 9.95 7.03 -6.39
N ILE A 42 10.76 6.20 -5.74
CA ILE A 42 12.20 6.24 -5.95
C ILE A 42 12.41 6.09 -7.47
N CYS A 43 12.84 7.16 -8.14
CA CYS A 43 13.26 7.06 -9.53
C CYS A 43 14.63 6.39 -9.51
N VAL A 44 14.64 5.07 -9.35
CA VAL A 44 15.87 4.28 -9.51
C VAL A 44 15.95 3.94 -10.98
N THR A 45 16.59 4.81 -11.74
CA THR A 45 16.82 4.63 -13.19
C THR A 45 17.64 3.38 -13.53
N ASP A 46 18.26 2.73 -12.53
CA ASP A 46 19.13 1.56 -12.72
C ASP A 46 18.64 0.26 -12.06
N ILE A 47 17.46 0.23 -11.42
CA ILE A 47 16.89 -1.05 -10.98
C ILE A 47 16.32 -1.75 -12.19
N GLY A 48 17.09 -2.70 -12.73
CA GLY A 48 16.66 -3.56 -13.83
C GLY A 48 15.35 -4.29 -13.49
N THR A 49 14.57 -4.60 -14.52
CA THR A 49 13.34 -5.41 -14.41
C THR A 49 13.57 -6.73 -13.67
N GLU A 50 14.80 -7.23 -13.69
CA GLU A 50 15.26 -8.39 -12.94
C GLU A 50 15.04 -8.27 -11.42
N PHE A 51 15.30 -7.11 -10.82
CA PHE A 51 15.05 -6.90 -9.39
C PHE A 51 13.56 -7.02 -9.06
N PHE A 52 12.69 -6.38 -9.85
CA PHE A 52 11.24 -6.48 -9.65
C PHE A 52 10.74 -7.92 -9.84
N ASN A 53 11.36 -8.68 -10.74
CA ASN A 53 11.06 -10.11 -10.89
C ASN A 53 11.51 -10.90 -9.65
N GLN A 54 12.69 -10.62 -9.09
CA GLN A 54 13.15 -11.25 -7.84
C GLN A 54 12.21 -10.93 -6.67
N VAL A 55 11.74 -9.68 -6.56
CA VAL A 55 10.74 -9.28 -5.55
C VAL A 55 9.45 -10.11 -5.73
N LYS A 56 8.95 -10.25 -6.96
CA LYS A 56 7.73 -11.05 -7.23
C LYS A 56 7.89 -12.52 -6.87
N GLU A 57 9.05 -13.11 -7.17
CA GLU A 57 9.36 -14.49 -6.81
C GLU A 57 9.48 -14.67 -5.29
N SER A 58 10.01 -13.67 -4.57
CA SER A 58 10.12 -13.70 -3.11
C SER A 58 8.78 -13.86 -2.40
N TYR A 59 7.70 -13.28 -2.96
CA TYR A 59 6.35 -13.41 -2.40
C TYR A 59 5.78 -14.82 -2.48
N LYS A 60 6.33 -15.71 -3.31
CA LYS A 60 5.89 -17.12 -3.34
C LYS A 60 6.48 -17.91 -2.19
N ILE A 61 7.61 -17.44 -1.65
CA ILE A 61 8.33 -18.09 -0.55
C ILE A 61 7.72 -17.65 0.78
N ASP A 62 7.47 -16.36 0.95
CA ASP A 62 6.86 -15.85 2.18
C ASP A 62 5.35 -16.12 2.24
N LYS A 63 4.93 -16.78 3.31
CA LYS A 63 3.54 -17.18 3.54
C LYS A 63 2.59 -15.97 3.54
N ASN A 64 2.95 -14.88 4.23
CA ASN A 64 2.05 -13.74 4.41
C ASN A 64 1.90 -12.95 3.10
N CYS A 65 3.01 -12.68 2.42
CA CYS A 65 3.02 -12.01 1.13
C CYS A 65 2.24 -12.82 0.08
N HIS A 66 2.40 -14.15 0.08
CA HIS A 66 1.62 -15.01 -0.82
C HIS A 66 0.12 -14.89 -0.58
N ILE A 67 -0.31 -14.94 0.68
CA ILE A 67 -1.72 -14.79 1.07
C ILE A 67 -2.24 -13.40 0.69
N LEU A 68 -1.47 -12.34 0.92
CA LEU A 68 -1.86 -10.97 0.57
C LEU A 68 -2.01 -10.78 -0.94
N CYS A 69 -1.09 -11.30 -1.74
CA CYS A 69 -1.22 -11.31 -3.19
C CYS A 69 -2.52 -12.00 -3.61
N GLN A 70 -2.84 -13.17 -3.06
CA GLN A 70 -4.10 -13.87 -3.37
C GLN A 70 -5.34 -13.10 -2.92
N LEU A 71 -5.29 -12.47 -1.74
CA LEU A 71 -6.40 -11.67 -1.21
C LEU A 71 -6.67 -10.44 -2.06
N LEU A 72 -5.62 -9.71 -2.44
CA LEU A 72 -5.73 -8.45 -3.19
C LEU A 72 -5.98 -8.67 -4.69
N MET A 73 -5.66 -9.85 -5.24
CA MET A 73 -6.03 -10.24 -6.59
C MET A 73 -7.51 -10.64 -6.72
N LYS A 74 -8.17 -11.04 -5.62
CA LYS A 74 -9.58 -11.36 -5.63
C LYS A 74 -10.41 -10.09 -5.44
N ASP A 75 -11.49 -9.96 -6.19
CA ASP A 75 -12.44 -8.84 -6.03
C ASP A 75 -13.27 -8.93 -4.74
N CYS A 76 -13.22 -10.07 -4.03
CA CYS A 76 -14.02 -10.33 -2.83
C CYS A 76 -13.16 -10.59 -1.59
N LYS A 77 -13.64 -10.09 -0.44
CA LYS A 77 -12.99 -10.29 0.86
C LYS A 77 -13.12 -11.74 1.32
N ASP A 78 -12.04 -12.49 1.25
CA ASP A 78 -11.97 -13.88 1.73
C ASP A 78 -11.53 -13.93 3.20
N LEU A 79 -12.50 -14.09 4.10
CA LEU A 79 -12.26 -14.14 5.54
C LEU A 79 -11.42 -15.34 5.98
N SER A 80 -11.41 -16.43 5.20
CA SER A 80 -10.69 -17.65 5.55
C SER A 80 -9.17 -17.50 5.36
N LEU A 81 -8.79 -16.71 4.36
CA LEU A 81 -7.40 -16.39 4.05
C LEU A 81 -6.86 -15.29 4.97
N SER A 82 -7.66 -14.27 5.30
CA SER A 82 -7.22 -13.21 6.21
C SER A 82 -6.93 -13.71 7.64
N LEU A 83 -7.63 -14.75 8.09
CA LEU A 83 -7.36 -15.38 9.40
C LEU A 83 -6.03 -16.14 9.46
N LYS A 84 -5.42 -16.47 8.32
CA LYS A 84 -4.13 -17.17 8.26
C LYS A 84 -2.92 -16.23 8.30
N LEU A 85 -3.15 -14.92 8.16
CA LEU A 85 -2.12 -13.90 8.27
C LEU A 85 -1.67 -13.74 9.72
N ASP A 86 -0.38 -13.48 9.88
CA ASP A 86 0.16 -13.16 11.20
C ASP A 86 -0.33 -11.78 11.66
N GLU A 87 -0.29 -11.52 12.97
CA GLU A 87 -0.99 -10.39 13.60
C GLU A 87 -0.65 -9.01 13.01
N ILE A 88 0.64 -8.75 12.75
CA ILE A 88 1.12 -7.48 12.18
C ILE A 88 0.54 -7.25 10.78
N TRP A 89 0.59 -8.28 9.94
CA TRP A 89 0.09 -8.24 8.56
C TRP A 89 -1.42 -8.13 8.52
N LYS A 90 -2.10 -8.90 9.36
CA LYS A 90 -3.56 -8.87 9.46
C LYS A 90 -4.07 -7.50 9.87
N LYS A 91 -3.46 -6.90 10.89
CA LYS A 91 -3.83 -5.55 11.36
C LYS A 91 -3.67 -4.51 10.24
N ALA A 92 -2.53 -4.52 9.55
CA ALA A 92 -2.29 -3.59 8.45
C ALA A 92 -3.25 -3.83 7.26
N TYR A 93 -3.58 -5.09 6.97
CA TYR A 93 -4.57 -5.45 5.94
C TYR A 93 -5.99 -5.01 6.30
N ASP A 94 -6.44 -5.25 7.53
CA ASP A 94 -7.77 -4.85 8.00
C ASP A 94 -7.94 -3.33 8.01
N GLU A 95 -6.85 -2.59 8.24
CA GLU A 95 -6.77 -1.13 8.13
C GLU A 95 -6.69 -0.62 6.67
N GLY A 96 -6.67 -1.52 5.68
CA GLY A 96 -6.63 -1.17 4.25
C GLY A 96 -5.30 -0.56 3.81
N ARG A 97 -4.19 -0.93 4.46
CA ARG A 97 -2.86 -0.39 4.16
C ARG A 97 -2.13 -1.07 3.01
N PHE A 98 -2.62 -2.19 2.49
CA PHE A 98 -1.95 -2.88 1.39
C PHE A 98 -2.62 -2.62 0.05
N HIS A 99 -1.80 -2.42 -0.98
CA HIS A 99 -2.20 -2.31 -2.36
C HIS A 99 -1.36 -3.25 -3.21
N LEU A 100 -1.97 -3.82 -4.25
CA LEU A 100 -1.28 -4.66 -5.23
C LEU A 100 -1.29 -3.94 -6.57
N LEU A 101 -0.11 -3.60 -7.09
CA LEU A 101 0.07 -2.97 -8.40
C LEU A 101 1.16 -3.71 -9.16
N ASP A 102 0.89 -4.12 -10.41
CA ASP A 102 1.83 -4.90 -11.24
C ASP A 102 2.41 -6.16 -10.57
N ARG A 103 1.60 -6.79 -9.70
CA ARG A 103 1.98 -7.93 -8.83
C ARG A 103 3.05 -7.61 -7.78
N ILE A 104 3.25 -6.33 -7.49
CA ILE A 104 4.10 -5.82 -6.43
C ILE A 104 3.20 -5.35 -5.29
N LEU A 105 3.54 -5.77 -4.07
CA LEU A 105 2.85 -5.32 -2.88
C LEU A 105 3.40 -3.96 -2.44
N TYR A 106 2.49 -3.06 -2.10
CA TYR A 106 2.80 -1.76 -1.57
C TYR A 106 2.08 -1.55 -0.24
N HIS A 107 2.81 -1.06 0.75
CA HIS A 107 2.28 -0.66 2.03
C HIS A 107 2.12 0.86 2.12
N ARG A 108 0.89 1.27 2.38
CA ARG A 108 0.47 2.65 2.58
C ARG A 108 0.57 3.03 4.05
N THR A 109 1.31 4.10 4.28
CA THR A 109 1.30 4.88 5.51
C THR A 109 0.49 6.16 5.30
N LYS A 110 0.34 6.99 6.35
CA LYS A 110 -0.50 8.20 6.32
C LYS A 110 -0.19 9.14 5.14
N HIS A 111 1.08 9.23 4.73
CA HIS A 111 1.53 10.17 3.70
C HIS A 111 2.42 9.53 2.61
N LYS A 112 2.69 8.23 2.68
CA LYS A 112 3.65 7.54 1.78
C LYS A 112 3.15 6.16 1.39
N CYS A 113 3.50 5.72 0.20
CA CYS A 113 3.24 4.37 -0.30
C CYS A 113 4.59 3.77 -0.71
N VAL A 114 4.99 2.68 -0.09
CA VAL A 114 6.33 2.10 -0.25
C VAL A 114 6.23 0.62 -0.61
N MET A 115 7.24 0.09 -1.29
CA MET A 115 7.24 -1.29 -1.76
C MET A 115 7.51 -2.28 -0.64
N ASP A 116 6.78 -3.38 -0.62
CA ASP A 116 6.95 -4.43 0.39
C ASP A 116 8.03 -5.43 -0.02
N LEU A 117 8.92 -5.74 0.92
CA LEU A 117 9.99 -6.72 0.74
C LEU A 117 9.78 -7.91 1.67
N ALA A 118 9.95 -9.11 1.12
CA ALA A 118 9.82 -10.36 1.86
C ALA A 118 11.16 -11.08 2.07
N ASP A 119 12.01 -11.08 1.03
CA ASP A 119 13.29 -11.80 1.08
C ASP A 119 14.39 -11.00 1.81
N ARG A 120 15.16 -11.71 2.64
CA ARG A 120 16.25 -11.12 3.42
C ARG A 120 17.42 -10.66 2.55
N THR A 121 17.68 -11.31 1.43
CA THR A 121 18.74 -10.88 0.50
C THR A 121 18.39 -9.52 -0.09
N LEU A 122 17.15 -9.36 -0.56
CA LEU A 122 16.64 -8.09 -1.10
C LEU A 122 16.61 -6.97 -0.05
N ILE A 123 16.19 -7.28 1.19
CA ILE A 123 16.24 -6.34 2.31
C ILE A 123 17.67 -5.87 2.54
N ASN A 124 18.64 -6.80 2.62
CA ASN A 124 20.04 -6.45 2.82
C ASN A 124 20.62 -5.63 1.66
N THR A 125 20.22 -5.92 0.42
CA THR A 125 20.61 -5.10 -0.74
C THR A 125 20.10 -3.66 -0.60
N ILE A 126 18.84 -3.46 -0.21
CA ILE A 126 18.30 -2.10 -0.01
C ILE A 126 18.96 -1.40 1.18
N LEU A 127 19.23 -2.11 2.27
CA LEU A 127 19.96 -1.55 3.42
C LEU A 127 21.37 -1.10 3.01
N HIS A 128 22.09 -1.93 2.27
CA HIS A 128 23.41 -1.60 1.75
C HIS A 128 23.34 -0.38 0.80
N GLU A 129 22.36 -0.33 -0.10
CA GLU A 129 22.18 0.82 -0.99
C GLU A 129 21.82 2.11 -0.24
N CYS A 130 21.10 2.02 0.88
CA CYS A 130 20.75 3.18 1.68
C CYS A 130 21.92 3.68 2.56
N HIS A 131 22.84 2.80 2.98
CA HIS A 131 23.91 3.11 3.92
C HIS A 131 25.29 3.26 3.26
N ASP A 132 25.71 2.25 2.50
CA ASP A 132 27.09 2.06 2.04
C ASP A 132 27.32 2.50 0.59
N SER A 133 26.25 2.72 -0.19
CA SER A 133 26.39 3.15 -1.58
C SER A 133 27.12 4.50 -1.64
N VAL A 134 28.12 4.59 -2.51
CA VAL A 134 28.87 5.84 -2.76
C VAL A 134 27.91 6.96 -3.20
N ALA A 135 26.82 6.60 -3.89
CA ALA A 135 25.75 7.51 -4.29
C ALA A 135 24.80 7.91 -3.14
N ALA A 136 24.80 7.18 -2.03
CA ALA A 136 24.03 7.53 -0.83
C ALA A 136 24.71 8.58 0.03
N GLY A 137 26.02 8.79 -0.13
CA GLY A 137 26.75 9.87 0.55
C GLY A 137 27.22 9.53 1.97
N HIS A 138 27.35 8.24 2.33
CA HIS A 138 27.78 7.77 3.67
C HIS A 138 26.95 8.42 4.78
N LEU A 139 25.67 8.08 4.81
CA LEU A 139 24.68 8.71 5.70
C LEU A 139 24.82 8.19 7.13
N SER A 140 24.59 9.07 8.12
CA SER A 140 24.41 8.64 9.50
C SER A 140 23.19 7.72 9.63
N GLU A 141 23.19 6.82 10.61
CA GLU A 141 22.11 5.87 10.93
C GLU A 141 20.70 6.49 10.85
N VAL A 142 20.55 7.71 11.40
CA VAL A 142 19.30 8.49 11.39
C VAL A 142 18.81 8.79 9.96
N ARG A 143 19.72 9.14 9.04
CA ARG A 143 19.37 9.44 7.65
C ARG A 143 19.11 8.17 6.84
N THR A 144 19.78 7.07 7.18
CA THR A 144 19.50 5.74 6.60
C THR A 144 18.09 5.28 7.00
N LEU A 145 17.69 5.46 8.26
CA LEU A 145 16.31 5.22 8.73
C LEU A 145 15.28 6.04 7.94
N GLU A 146 15.51 7.34 7.76
CA GLU A 146 14.61 8.21 7.01
C GLU A 146 14.44 7.76 5.55
N ARG A 147 15.54 7.30 4.93
CA ARG A 147 15.54 6.81 3.55
C ARG A 147 14.84 5.46 3.42
N VAL A 148 15.16 4.48 4.27
CA VAL A 148 14.46 3.17 4.24
C VAL A 148 12.96 3.36 4.43
N LYS A 149 12.55 4.22 5.37
CA LYS A 149 11.15 4.58 5.60
C LYS A 149 10.44 5.19 4.39
N THR A 150 11.19 5.85 3.50
CA THR A 150 10.66 6.39 2.24
C THR A 150 10.63 5.38 1.10
N CYS A 151 11.42 4.31 1.19
CA CYS A 151 11.68 3.43 0.06
C CYS A 151 10.90 2.13 0.11
N SER A 152 10.86 1.48 1.27
CA SER A 152 10.45 0.09 1.39
C SER A 152 9.89 -0.24 2.76
N TRP A 153 9.10 -1.30 2.86
CA TRP A 153 8.52 -1.76 4.10
C TRP A 153 8.65 -3.27 4.28
N TRP A 154 8.88 -3.70 5.53
CA TRP A 154 8.76 -5.09 5.97
C TRP A 154 8.46 -5.10 7.49
N PRO A 155 7.98 -6.23 8.05
CA PRO A 155 7.70 -6.31 9.48
C PRO A 155 8.95 -6.08 10.33
N ASN A 156 8.83 -5.21 11.34
CA ASN A 156 9.92 -4.86 12.26
C ASN A 156 11.17 -4.24 11.60
N TRP A 157 11.03 -3.61 10.43
CA TRP A 157 12.15 -3.01 9.69
C TRP A 157 13.03 -2.06 10.51
N GLU A 158 12.45 -1.34 11.48
CA GLU A 158 13.17 -0.43 12.38
C GLU A 158 14.28 -1.13 13.16
N LYS A 159 14.13 -2.43 13.48
CA LYS A 159 15.14 -3.22 14.20
C LYS A 159 16.30 -3.68 13.32
N ASP A 160 16.11 -3.71 12.00
CA ASP A 160 17.13 -4.15 11.05
C ASP A 160 17.99 -2.97 10.56
N VAL A 161 17.56 -1.73 10.81
CA VAL A 161 18.29 -0.50 10.45
C VAL A 161 19.12 0.04 11.63
N ALA A 162 18.72 -0.26 12.87
CA ALA A 162 19.40 0.13 14.11
C ALA A 162 20.49 -0.88 14.51
#